data_AF-A0A9P4GI69-F1
#
_entry.id   AF-A0A9P4GI69-F1
#
_cell.length_a   1.000
_cell.length_b   1.000
_cell.length_c   1.000
_cell.angle_alpha   90.00
_cell.angle_beta   90.00
_cell.angle_gamma   90.00
#
_symmetry.space_group_name_H-M   'P 1'
#
loop_
_entity.id
_entity.type
_entity.pdbx_description
1 polymer ?
#
loop_
_entity_poly.entity_id
_entity_poly.type
_entity_poly.pdbx_seq_one_letter_code
_entity_poly.pdbx_strand_id
1 'polypeptide(L)'
;MAPEPPTKCSTCGDPATNKCGACKTAYYCTKDCQNKDWSKHKVHCKDPFEKPLALAADLIQAAWLNFRENTWDTPIERVEVKEDELITYDGDQWAKSGQFVKFPNDLMPNDSVKAGVLCNMMCNEPLAYLYNFISILISALPIEIHEVAVKLKKPPRKNTAVHPGGFRQPNWPDYSHFLLRLTSKKSGKMWYIDITGGQYGLCQSFWRVKEFDQRYVDTIQGVSLFGKNKAYIKACSKANATMHLIYGSSLDAAAVLDQAMHRWIKENGITCYGIISANEMEHSIHKEKLLSTLDTALKEFVAKADYSNDIRAARQGPGDTPCFYASSSPPRPSAEC
;
A
#
# COMPACT_ATOMS: atom_id res chain seq x y z
N MET A 1 44.94 -1.05 -9.88
CA MET A 1 43.82 -1.87 -9.38
C MET A 1 44.11 -3.31 -9.77
N ALA A 2 44.20 -4.23 -8.80
CA ALA A 2 44.37 -5.65 -9.09
C ALA A 2 43.06 -6.21 -9.72
N PRO A 3 43.12 -7.14 -10.68
CA PRO A 3 41.92 -7.73 -11.26
C PRO A 3 41.18 -8.56 -10.20
N GLU A 4 39.87 -8.36 -10.08
CA GLU A 4 39.01 -9.21 -9.25
C GLU A 4 39.13 -10.68 -9.70
N PRO A 5 39.11 -11.64 -8.75
CA PRO A 5 39.22 -13.06 -9.10
C PRO A 5 38.09 -13.48 -10.06
N PRO A 6 38.39 -14.31 -11.08
CA PRO A 6 37.40 -14.71 -12.06
C PRO A 6 36.25 -15.47 -11.38
N THR A 7 35.04 -15.02 -11.64
CA THR A 7 33.81 -15.66 -11.16
C THR A 7 33.62 -16.98 -11.91
N LYS A 8 33.24 -18.06 -11.21
CA LYS A 8 33.12 -19.40 -11.80
C LYS A 8 31.80 -19.57 -12.54
N CYS A 9 31.82 -20.31 -13.65
CA CYS A 9 30.64 -20.68 -14.41
C CYS A 9 29.71 -21.54 -13.56
N SER A 10 28.42 -21.19 -13.49
CA SER A 10 27.40 -21.92 -12.74
C SER A 10 27.12 -23.33 -13.30
N THR A 11 27.63 -23.65 -14.50
CA THR A 11 27.40 -24.93 -15.17
C THR A 11 28.63 -25.85 -15.12
N CYS A 12 29.81 -25.34 -15.48
CA CYS A 12 31.04 -26.15 -15.60
C CYS A 12 32.16 -25.77 -14.61
N GLY A 13 32.03 -24.66 -13.88
CA GLY A 13 33.04 -24.21 -12.91
C GLY A 13 34.21 -23.41 -13.50
N ASP A 14 34.34 -23.35 -14.83
CA ASP A 14 35.39 -22.58 -15.52
C ASP A 14 35.28 -21.06 -15.27
N PRO A 15 36.36 -20.29 -15.46
CA PRO A 15 36.30 -18.83 -15.45
C PRO A 15 35.20 -18.30 -16.38
N ALA A 16 34.33 -17.44 -15.84
CA ALA A 16 33.17 -16.90 -16.54
C ALA A 16 33.07 -15.39 -16.35
N THR A 17 32.76 -14.69 -17.44
CA THR A 17 32.55 -13.23 -17.43
C THR A 17 31.11 -12.86 -17.83
N ASN A 18 30.39 -13.75 -18.54
CA ASN A 18 29.04 -13.45 -18.98
C ASN A 18 28.04 -13.64 -17.82
N LYS A 19 27.32 -12.58 -17.48
CA LYS A 19 26.26 -12.63 -16.46
C LYS A 19 24.92 -12.97 -17.10
N CYS A 20 24.08 -13.71 -16.39
CA CYS A 20 22.69 -13.90 -16.76
C CYS A 20 22.04 -12.54 -17.07
N GLY A 21 21.46 -12.41 -18.27
CA GLY A 21 20.84 -11.16 -18.74
C GLY A 21 19.77 -10.62 -17.80
N ALA A 22 19.04 -11.50 -17.12
CA ALA A 22 17.89 -11.18 -16.29
C ALA A 22 18.27 -10.88 -14.82
N CYS A 23 18.94 -11.81 -14.13
CA CYS A 23 19.23 -11.65 -12.70
C CYS A 23 20.60 -11.02 -12.40
N LYS A 24 21.54 -11.08 -13.35
CA LYS A 24 22.94 -10.67 -13.18
C LYS A 24 23.71 -11.39 -12.05
N THR A 25 23.12 -12.41 -11.42
CA THR A 25 23.74 -13.16 -10.30
C THR A 25 24.47 -14.43 -10.75
N ALA A 26 23.98 -15.12 -11.78
CA ALA A 26 24.65 -16.31 -12.32
C ALA A 26 25.63 -15.93 -13.43
N TYR A 27 26.76 -16.64 -13.49
CA TYR A 27 27.85 -16.42 -14.44
C TYR A 27 28.02 -17.64 -15.34
N TYR A 28 28.29 -17.40 -16.61
CA TYR A 28 28.46 -18.45 -17.61
C TYR A 28 29.66 -18.14 -18.51
N CYS A 29 30.48 -19.14 -18.80
CA CYS A 29 31.56 -18.97 -19.78
C CYS A 29 30.99 -18.82 -21.20
N THR A 30 29.89 -19.52 -21.50
CA THR A 30 29.22 -19.50 -22.81
C THR A 30 27.69 -19.50 -22.69
N LYS A 31 27.01 -19.13 -23.79
CA LYS A 31 25.55 -19.22 -23.90
C LYS A 31 25.03 -20.65 -23.75
N ASP A 32 25.82 -21.65 -24.16
CA ASP A 32 25.46 -23.06 -24.01
C ASP A 32 25.43 -23.49 -22.54
N CYS A 33 26.40 -23.02 -21.75
CA CYS A 33 26.39 -23.27 -20.31
C CYS A 33 25.15 -22.65 -19.65
N GLN A 34 24.77 -21.43 -20.04
CA GLN A 34 23.53 -20.80 -19.59
C GLN A 34 22.29 -21.63 -19.96
N ASN A 35 22.18 -22.08 -21.21
CA ASN A 35 21.04 -22.88 -21.68
C ASN A 35 20.94 -24.22 -20.94
N LYS A 36 22.08 -24.88 -20.67
CA LYS A 36 22.13 -26.14 -19.90
C LYS A 36 21.65 -25.95 -18.46
N ASP A 37 22.01 -24.82 -17.83
CA ASP A 37 21.61 -24.51 -16.46
C ASP A 37 20.19 -23.92 -16.37
N TRP A 38 19.63 -23.43 -17.48
CA TRP A 38 18.38 -22.66 -17.49
C TRP A 38 17.21 -23.35 -16.79
N SER A 39 17.04 -24.66 -16.95
CA SER A 39 15.96 -25.42 -16.30
C SER A 39 15.99 -25.33 -14.78
N LYS A 40 17.19 -25.27 -14.18
CA LYS A 40 17.43 -25.09 -12.75
C LYS A 40 17.45 -23.61 -12.38
N HIS A 41 18.22 -22.82 -13.12
CA HIS A 41 18.41 -21.40 -12.85
C HIS A 41 17.11 -20.59 -12.91
N LYS A 42 16.22 -20.86 -13.88
CA LYS A 42 14.96 -20.10 -14.06
C LYS A 42 14.09 -20.08 -12.81
N VAL A 43 14.18 -21.11 -11.97
CA VAL A 43 13.43 -21.22 -10.70
C VAL A 43 13.90 -20.16 -9.69
N HIS A 44 15.20 -19.85 -9.71
CA HIS A 44 15.85 -18.92 -8.77
C HIS A 44 16.33 -17.62 -9.42
N CYS A 45 16.05 -17.41 -10.71
CA CYS A 45 16.40 -16.22 -11.47
C CYS A 45 15.53 -15.02 -11.02
N LYS A 46 15.94 -14.36 -9.94
CA LYS A 46 15.29 -13.15 -9.41
C LYS A 46 15.75 -11.92 -10.17
N ASP A 47 14.84 -11.00 -10.47
CA ASP A 47 15.25 -9.69 -11.00
C ASP A 47 16.07 -8.95 -9.93
N PRO A 48 17.16 -8.24 -10.26
CA PRO A 48 17.92 -7.48 -9.28
C PRO A 48 17.06 -6.45 -8.51
N PHE A 49 15.91 -6.03 -9.06
CA PHE A 49 14.99 -5.12 -8.39
C PHE A 49 14.02 -5.81 -7.43
N GLU A 50 13.90 -7.15 -7.47
CA GLU A 50 12.90 -7.87 -6.67
C GLU A 50 13.10 -7.67 -5.17
N LYS A 51 14.35 -7.72 -4.67
CA LYS A 51 14.64 -7.49 -3.25
C LYS A 51 14.38 -6.02 -2.84
N PRO A 52 14.93 -5.00 -3.54
CA PRO A 52 14.61 -3.61 -3.24
C PRO A 52 13.12 -3.28 -3.28
N LEU A 53 12.38 -3.84 -4.25
CA LEU A 53 10.94 -3.63 -4.34
C LEU A 53 10.16 -4.30 -3.20
N ALA A 54 10.60 -5.46 -2.73
CA ALA A 54 10.01 -6.09 -1.55
C ALA A 54 10.24 -5.25 -0.28
N LEU A 55 11.44 -4.70 -0.09
CA LEU A 55 11.74 -3.79 1.02
C LEU A 55 10.94 -2.48 0.92
N ALA A 56 10.77 -1.94 -0.29
CA ALA A 56 9.90 -0.78 -0.51
C ALA A 56 8.43 -1.10 -0.17
N ALA A 57 7.92 -2.26 -0.58
CA ALA A 57 6.55 -2.69 -0.31
C ALA A 57 6.27 -2.82 1.19
N ASP A 58 7.19 -3.43 1.94
CA ASP A 58 7.12 -3.55 3.40
C ASP A 58 7.13 -2.19 4.09
N LEU A 59 8.02 -1.29 3.68
CA LEU A 59 8.06 0.08 4.22
C LEU A 59 6.79 0.88 3.89
N ILE A 60 6.29 0.79 2.65
CA ILE A 60 5.06 1.47 2.21
C ILE A 60 3.84 0.97 3.00
N GLN A 61 3.70 -0.34 3.18
CA GLN A 61 2.60 -0.89 3.97
C GLN A 61 2.70 -0.49 5.45
N ALA A 62 3.89 -0.54 6.04
CA ALA A 62 4.08 -0.09 7.42
C ALA A 62 3.76 1.40 7.59
N ALA A 63 4.16 2.25 6.64
CA ALA A 63 3.81 3.66 6.65
C ALA A 63 2.30 3.88 6.51
N TRP A 64 1.61 3.08 5.68
CA TRP A 64 0.15 3.13 5.55
C TRP A 64 -0.57 2.77 6.85
N LEU A 65 -0.18 1.66 7.49
CA LEU A 65 -0.80 1.23 8.73
C LEU A 65 -0.58 2.25 9.85
N ASN A 66 0.62 2.82 9.95
CA ASN A 66 0.90 3.92 10.88
C ASN A 66 0.08 5.18 10.56
N PHE A 67 -0.04 5.52 9.28
CA PHE A 67 -0.86 6.64 8.83
C PHE A 67 -2.32 6.46 9.22
N ARG A 68 -2.94 5.32 8.90
CA ARG A 68 -4.35 5.08 9.22
C ARG A 68 -4.62 4.95 10.70
N GLU A 69 -3.69 4.41 11.48
CA GLU A 69 -3.85 4.34 12.93
C GLU A 69 -3.86 5.74 13.56
N ASN A 70 -2.97 6.64 13.13
CA ASN A 70 -2.92 8.01 13.65
C ASN A 70 -4.07 8.88 13.14
N THR A 71 -4.51 8.68 11.90
CA THR A 71 -5.59 9.46 11.25
C THR A 71 -6.95 8.78 11.35
N TRP A 72 -7.11 7.85 12.30
CA TRP A 72 -8.36 7.12 12.45
C TRP A 72 -9.51 8.08 12.80
N ASP A 73 -10.69 7.85 12.23
CA ASP A 73 -11.78 8.84 12.20
C ASP A 73 -13.16 8.23 12.44
N THR A 74 -13.22 6.91 12.65
CA THR A 74 -14.45 6.13 12.80
C THR A 74 -14.51 5.48 14.19
N PRO A 75 -15.42 5.86 15.10
CA PRO A 75 -15.61 5.13 16.35
C PRO A 75 -15.92 3.65 16.10
N ILE A 76 -15.26 2.74 16.81
CA ILE A 76 -15.56 1.30 16.77
C ILE A 76 -16.01 0.86 18.16
N GLU A 77 -17.19 0.26 18.25
CA GLU A 77 -17.72 -0.28 19.50
C GLU A 77 -17.23 -1.71 19.74
N ARG A 78 -17.06 -2.48 18.66
CA ARG A 78 -16.80 -3.92 18.76
C ARG A 78 -16.17 -4.48 17.50
N VAL A 79 -15.35 -5.51 17.70
CA VAL A 79 -14.80 -6.33 16.61
C VAL A 79 -15.10 -7.79 16.90
N GLU A 80 -15.66 -8.51 15.92
CA GLU A 80 -15.82 -9.96 15.96
C GLU A 80 -14.88 -10.61 14.94
N VAL A 81 -14.09 -11.57 15.40
CA VAL A 81 -13.22 -12.37 14.54
C VAL A 81 -13.85 -13.76 14.37
N LYS A 82 -14.16 -14.11 13.13
CA LYS A 82 -14.57 -15.45 12.71
C LYS A 82 -13.49 -16.06 11.82
N GLU A 83 -13.67 -17.32 11.44
CA GLU A 83 -12.72 -18.05 10.60
C GLU A 83 -12.48 -17.36 9.24
N ASP A 84 -13.54 -16.98 8.52
CA ASP A 84 -13.48 -16.39 7.18
C ASP A 84 -14.07 -14.97 7.09
N GLU A 85 -14.41 -14.36 8.24
CA GLU A 85 -15.02 -13.03 8.31
C GLU A 85 -14.49 -12.25 9.51
N LEU A 86 -14.11 -10.99 9.29
CA LEU A 86 -13.88 -10.00 10.34
C LEU A 86 -15.01 -8.99 10.29
N ILE A 87 -15.67 -8.77 11.43
CA ILE A 87 -16.82 -7.86 11.51
C ILE A 87 -16.46 -6.70 12.43
N THR A 88 -16.53 -5.48 11.91
CA THR A 88 -16.31 -4.25 12.67
C THR A 88 -17.65 -3.55 12.88
N TYR A 89 -17.98 -3.22 14.14
CA TYR A 89 -19.20 -2.53 14.51
C TYR A 89 -18.86 -1.06 14.78
N ASP A 90 -19.31 -0.19 13.89
CA ASP A 90 -19.07 1.24 13.98
C ASP A 90 -20.02 1.87 14.99
N GLY A 91 -19.48 2.79 15.80
CA GLY A 91 -20.24 3.58 16.76
C GLY A 91 -20.85 4.83 16.15
N ASP A 92 -21.45 5.65 17.01
CA ASP A 92 -22.03 6.93 16.60
C ASP A 92 -20.97 7.91 16.08
N GLN A 93 -20.99 8.12 14.76
CA GLN A 93 -20.09 9.04 14.04
C GLN A 93 -20.26 10.49 14.47
N TRP A 94 -21.39 10.86 15.10
CA TRP A 94 -21.66 12.21 15.55
C TRP A 94 -21.26 12.48 16.98
N ALA A 95 -21.01 11.43 17.77
CA ALA A 95 -20.54 11.53 19.15
C ALA A 95 -19.06 11.94 19.25
N LYS A 96 -18.31 11.96 18.14
CA LYS A 96 -16.91 12.37 18.12
C LYS A 96 -16.73 13.86 18.44
N SER A 97 -15.71 14.17 19.25
CA SER A 97 -15.35 15.54 19.63
C SER A 97 -14.57 16.31 18.55
N GLY A 98 -14.13 15.62 17.50
CA GLY A 98 -13.35 16.18 16.38
C GLY A 98 -13.36 15.22 15.19
N GLN A 99 -12.61 15.53 14.13
CA GLN A 99 -12.59 14.67 12.94
C GLN A 99 -11.94 13.31 13.22
N PHE A 100 -10.79 13.34 13.88
CA PHE A 100 -10.01 12.14 14.23
C PHE A 100 -10.36 11.64 15.63
N VAL A 101 -10.33 10.32 15.80
CA VAL A 101 -10.56 9.62 17.07
C VAL A 101 -9.42 8.62 17.29
N LYS A 102 -9.14 8.29 18.56
CA LYS A 102 -8.11 7.30 18.87
C LYS A 102 -8.49 5.93 18.32
N PHE A 103 -7.59 5.30 17.57
CA PHE A 103 -7.78 3.91 17.13
C PHE A 103 -7.86 2.97 18.35
N PRO A 104 -8.90 2.11 18.44
CA PRO A 104 -9.13 1.26 19.61
C PRO A 104 -8.28 -0.02 19.54
N ASN A 105 -6.98 0.13 19.82
CA ASN A 105 -6.02 -0.96 19.82
C ASN A 105 -6.41 -2.14 20.72
N ASP A 106 -7.10 -1.87 21.84
CA ASP A 106 -7.53 -2.92 22.79
C ASP A 106 -8.56 -3.89 22.20
N LEU A 107 -9.22 -3.53 21.09
CA LEU A 107 -10.14 -4.40 20.36
C LEU A 107 -9.43 -5.28 19.31
N MET A 108 -8.12 -5.10 19.10
CA MET A 108 -7.34 -5.82 18.10
C MET A 108 -6.56 -6.97 18.76
N PRO A 109 -6.97 -8.23 18.61
CA PRO A 109 -6.29 -9.35 19.27
C PRO A 109 -4.92 -9.69 18.66
N ASN A 110 -4.63 -9.24 17.44
CA ASN A 110 -3.34 -9.41 16.76
C ASN A 110 -3.20 -8.45 15.57
N ASP A 111 -1.99 -8.39 15.00
CA ASP A 111 -1.65 -7.50 13.88
C ASP A 111 -2.43 -7.79 12.60
N SER A 112 -2.82 -9.06 12.35
CA SER A 112 -3.62 -9.41 11.17
C SER A 112 -5.03 -8.83 11.25
N VAL A 113 -5.63 -8.87 12.45
CA VAL A 113 -6.94 -8.24 12.70
C VAL A 113 -6.80 -6.71 12.63
N LYS A 114 -5.78 -6.14 13.26
CA LYS A 114 -5.49 -4.70 13.18
C LYS A 114 -5.35 -4.22 11.74
N ALA A 115 -4.54 -4.90 10.92
CA ALA A 115 -4.39 -4.59 9.50
C ALA A 115 -5.70 -4.78 8.72
N GLY A 116 -6.51 -5.77 9.11
CA GLY A 116 -7.86 -5.98 8.57
C GLY A 116 -8.77 -4.77 8.78
N VAL A 117 -8.82 -4.24 10.01
CA VAL A 117 -9.65 -3.08 10.34
C VAL A 117 -9.10 -1.81 9.69
N LEU A 118 -7.80 -1.55 9.81
CA LEU A 118 -7.16 -0.33 9.27
C LEU A 118 -7.29 -0.20 7.75
N CYS A 119 -7.37 -1.33 7.02
CA CYS A 119 -7.44 -1.35 5.57
C CYS A 119 -8.85 -1.54 5.00
N ASN A 120 -9.88 -1.70 5.85
CA ASN A 120 -11.21 -2.10 5.41
C ASN A 120 -11.84 -1.10 4.43
N MET A 121 -12.04 -1.52 3.17
CA MET A 121 -12.62 -0.69 2.11
C MET A 121 -11.84 0.61 1.82
N MET A 122 -10.52 0.62 2.07
CA MET A 122 -9.64 1.77 1.87
C MET A 122 -8.62 1.57 0.74
N CYS A 123 -8.84 0.58 -0.14
CA CYS A 123 -7.76 0.07 -0.98
C CYS A 123 -7.19 1.05 -2.02
N ASN A 124 -7.97 2.06 -2.41
CA ASN A 124 -7.54 3.11 -3.35
C ASN A 124 -6.86 4.30 -2.65
N GLU A 125 -7.15 4.56 -1.38
CA GLU A 125 -6.65 5.69 -0.61
C GLU A 125 -5.12 5.74 -0.44
N PRO A 126 -4.39 4.65 -0.12
CA PRO A 126 -2.94 4.71 0.00
C PRO A 126 -2.24 5.10 -1.31
N LEU A 127 -2.86 4.82 -2.47
CA LEU A 127 -2.34 5.21 -3.77
C LEU A 127 -2.34 6.73 -3.95
N ALA A 128 -3.26 7.42 -3.25
CA ALA A 128 -3.35 8.87 -3.23
C ALA A 128 -2.48 9.48 -2.13
N TYR A 129 -2.70 9.06 -0.87
CA TYR A 129 -2.09 9.68 0.30
C TYR A 129 -0.59 9.40 0.39
N LEU A 130 -0.14 8.22 -0.05
CA LEU A 130 1.29 7.88 -0.06
C LEU A 130 1.94 8.08 -1.45
N TYR A 131 1.27 8.77 -2.38
CA TYR A 131 1.78 8.93 -3.76
C TYR A 131 3.22 9.45 -3.81
N ASN A 132 3.53 10.51 -3.07
CA ASN A 132 4.86 11.11 -3.09
C ASN A 132 5.88 10.17 -2.41
N PHE A 133 5.51 9.54 -1.28
CA PHE A 133 6.29 8.52 -0.60
C PHE A 133 6.67 7.35 -1.53
N ILE A 134 5.69 6.76 -2.21
CA ILE A 134 5.85 5.67 -3.19
C ILE A 134 6.74 6.13 -4.36
N SER A 135 6.43 7.30 -4.94
CA SER A 135 7.17 7.87 -6.07
C SER A 135 8.64 8.03 -5.72
N ILE A 136 8.94 8.59 -4.56
CA ILE A 136 10.29 8.90 -4.11
C ILE A 136 11.08 7.61 -3.83
N LEU A 137 10.49 6.63 -3.16
CA LEU A 137 11.14 5.33 -2.89
C LEU A 137 11.52 4.58 -4.18
N ILE A 138 10.65 4.60 -5.19
CA ILE A 138 10.83 3.77 -6.40
C ILE A 138 11.54 4.54 -7.53
N SER A 139 11.59 5.88 -7.48
CA SER A 139 12.13 6.74 -8.55
C SER A 139 13.53 6.40 -9.06
N ALA A 140 14.39 5.87 -8.19
CA ALA A 140 15.77 5.51 -8.54
C ALA A 140 15.89 4.18 -9.31
N LEU A 141 14.80 3.41 -9.40
CA LEU A 141 14.76 2.13 -10.08
C LEU A 141 14.14 2.29 -11.48
N PRO A 142 14.58 1.51 -12.48
CA PRO A 142 14.00 1.53 -13.82
C PRO A 142 12.67 0.73 -13.84
N ILE A 143 11.72 1.18 -13.02
CA ILE A 143 10.43 0.56 -12.78
C ILE A 143 9.33 1.50 -13.26
N GLU A 144 8.35 0.94 -13.95
CA GLU A 144 7.10 1.62 -14.28
C GLU A 144 6.02 1.21 -13.29
N ILE A 145 5.22 2.17 -12.83
CA ILE A 145 4.17 1.97 -11.82
C ILE A 145 2.81 2.19 -12.48
N HIS A 146 1.88 1.27 -12.24
CA HIS A 146 0.47 1.40 -12.61
C HIS A 146 -0.42 1.14 -11.40
N GLU A 147 -1.59 1.78 -11.36
CA GLU A 147 -2.66 1.46 -10.43
C GLU A 147 -3.60 0.45 -11.09
N VAL A 148 -3.84 -0.69 -10.44
CA VAL A 148 -4.62 -1.80 -11.00
C VAL A 148 -5.80 -2.10 -10.09
N ALA A 149 -7.01 -2.05 -10.65
CA ALA A 149 -8.22 -2.51 -9.98
C ALA A 149 -8.49 -3.97 -10.38
N VAL A 150 -8.76 -4.82 -9.39
CA VAL A 150 -9.06 -6.24 -9.57
C VAL A 150 -10.32 -6.62 -8.81
N LYS A 151 -11.09 -7.53 -9.39
CA LYS A 151 -12.05 -8.35 -8.66
C LYS A 151 -11.32 -9.56 -8.11
N LEU A 152 -11.52 -9.85 -6.83
CA LEU A 152 -10.90 -11.01 -6.18
C LEU A 152 -11.77 -12.27 -6.28
N LYS A 153 -11.12 -13.42 -6.42
CA LYS A 153 -11.65 -14.74 -6.06
C LYS A 153 -12.01 -14.75 -4.56
N LYS A 154 -12.61 -15.84 -4.07
CA LYS A 154 -12.89 -15.98 -2.62
C LYS A 154 -11.61 -15.74 -1.81
N PRO A 155 -11.52 -14.67 -1.00
CA PRO A 155 -10.35 -14.38 -0.21
C PRO A 155 -10.27 -15.32 1.02
N PRO A 156 -9.09 -15.43 1.67
CA PRO A 156 -8.96 -16.15 2.94
C PRO A 156 -9.93 -15.64 4.02
N ARG A 157 -10.14 -14.33 4.06
CA ARG A 157 -11.05 -13.66 4.98
C ARG A 157 -11.71 -12.49 4.27
N LYS A 158 -13.00 -12.23 4.49
CA LYS A 158 -13.65 -10.97 4.11
C LYS A 158 -13.78 -10.04 5.32
N ASN A 159 -14.00 -8.76 5.08
CA ASN A 159 -14.42 -7.82 6.11
C ASN A 159 -15.88 -7.44 5.92
N THR A 160 -16.58 -7.19 7.02
CA THR A 160 -17.92 -6.62 7.04
C THR A 160 -17.94 -5.46 8.03
N ALA A 161 -18.24 -4.25 7.55
CA ALA A 161 -18.58 -3.12 8.41
C ALA A 161 -20.07 -3.22 8.79
N VAL A 162 -20.39 -3.05 10.08
CA VAL A 162 -21.75 -2.96 10.60
C VAL A 162 -21.92 -1.56 11.14
N HIS A 163 -22.76 -0.80 10.48
CA HIS A 163 -22.92 0.62 10.73
C HIS A 163 -24.02 0.89 11.75
N PRO A 164 -24.11 2.12 12.31
CA PRO A 164 -25.23 2.51 13.15
C PRO A 164 -26.57 2.23 12.47
N GLY A 165 -27.48 1.56 13.19
CA GLY A 165 -28.75 1.06 12.63
C GLY A 165 -28.69 -0.37 12.06
N GLY A 166 -27.52 -1.01 12.08
CA GLY A 166 -27.37 -2.44 11.79
C GLY A 166 -27.15 -2.81 10.32
N PHE A 167 -27.01 -1.82 9.43
CA PHE A 167 -26.68 -2.10 8.02
C PHE A 167 -25.31 -2.77 7.92
N ARG A 168 -25.25 -3.87 7.18
CA ARG A 168 -24.04 -4.68 7.00
C ARG A 168 -23.47 -4.47 5.61
N GLN A 169 -22.21 -4.07 5.53
CA GLN A 169 -21.49 -3.82 4.28
C GLN A 169 -20.26 -4.73 4.17
N PRO A 170 -20.37 -5.85 3.45
CA PRO A 170 -19.21 -6.70 3.17
C PRO A 170 -18.34 -6.11 2.06
N ASN A 171 -17.02 -6.29 2.15
CA ASN A 171 -16.06 -5.91 1.10
C ASN A 171 -15.86 -7.01 0.03
N TRP A 172 -16.72 -8.03 -0.03
CA TRP A 172 -16.65 -9.11 -1.02
C TRP A 172 -18.05 -9.73 -1.17
N PRO A 173 -18.53 -10.11 -2.38
CA PRO A 173 -17.78 -10.31 -3.64
C PRO A 173 -17.70 -9.12 -4.60
N ASP A 174 -18.42 -8.04 -4.32
CA ASP A 174 -18.69 -7.01 -5.34
C ASP A 174 -17.79 -5.77 -5.24
N TYR A 175 -16.82 -5.78 -4.33
CA TYR A 175 -15.91 -4.66 -4.12
C TYR A 175 -14.62 -4.83 -4.95
N SER A 176 -14.21 -3.74 -5.62
CA SER A 176 -12.94 -3.67 -6.36
C SER A 176 -11.76 -3.49 -5.41
N HIS A 177 -10.73 -4.35 -5.52
CA HIS A 177 -9.48 -4.17 -4.79
C HIS A 177 -8.44 -3.45 -5.66
N PHE A 178 -7.66 -2.55 -5.07
CA PHE A 178 -6.64 -1.80 -5.80
C PHE A 178 -5.22 -2.18 -5.38
N LEU A 179 -4.33 -2.30 -6.37
CA LEU A 179 -2.94 -2.70 -6.26
C LEU A 179 -2.02 -1.73 -7.00
N LEU A 180 -0.74 -1.66 -6.60
CA LEU A 180 0.31 -1.08 -7.44
C LEU A 180 0.98 -2.17 -8.25
N ARG A 181 0.92 -2.11 -9.58
CA ARG A 181 1.72 -2.97 -10.46
C ARG A 181 3.04 -2.30 -10.79
N LEU A 182 4.13 -2.99 -10.49
CA LEU A 182 5.49 -2.59 -10.78
C LEU A 182 6.01 -3.38 -11.97
N THR A 183 6.50 -2.73 -13.01
CA THR A 183 7.04 -3.38 -14.22
C THR A 183 8.49 -2.99 -14.43
N SER A 184 9.39 -3.96 -14.49
CA SER A 184 10.80 -3.73 -14.82
C SER A 184 10.93 -3.29 -16.28
N LYS A 185 11.42 -2.06 -16.52
CA LYS A 185 11.72 -1.57 -17.88
C LYS A 185 12.85 -2.36 -18.55
N LYS A 186 13.64 -3.11 -17.78
CA LYS A 186 14.75 -3.94 -18.28
C LYS A 186 14.32 -5.34 -18.68
N SER A 187 13.49 -6.00 -17.88
CA SER A 187 13.17 -7.42 -18.05
C SER A 187 11.70 -7.69 -18.40
N GLY A 188 10.82 -6.71 -18.27
CA GLY A 188 9.37 -6.86 -18.40
C GLY A 188 8.73 -7.66 -17.25
N LYS A 189 9.52 -8.09 -16.24
CA LYS A 189 8.96 -8.76 -15.06
C LYS A 189 8.06 -7.81 -14.29
N MET A 190 7.00 -8.37 -13.72
CA MET A 190 5.97 -7.61 -13.01
C MET A 190 5.74 -8.13 -11.60
N TRP A 191 5.48 -7.20 -10.68
CA TRP A 191 5.12 -7.44 -9.30
C TRP A 191 3.92 -6.60 -8.90
N TYR A 192 3.21 -7.02 -7.86
CA TYR A 192 2.24 -6.20 -7.16
C TYR A 192 2.79 -5.77 -5.80
N ILE A 193 2.52 -4.51 -5.42
CA ILE A 193 2.45 -4.10 -4.02
C ILE A 193 0.97 -4.07 -3.65
N ASP A 194 0.59 -4.88 -2.67
CA ASP A 194 -0.72 -4.89 -2.04
C ASP A 194 -0.63 -4.19 -0.69
N ILE A 195 -0.85 -2.87 -0.68
CA ILE A 195 -0.74 -2.05 0.54
C ILE A 195 -1.83 -2.44 1.55
N THR A 196 -3.02 -2.80 1.06
CA THR A 196 -4.23 -2.97 1.88
C THR A 196 -4.74 -4.40 1.93
N GLY A 197 -3.95 -5.39 1.51
CA GLY A 197 -4.31 -6.82 1.49
C GLY A 197 -4.77 -7.37 2.83
N GLY A 198 -4.39 -6.73 3.94
CA GLY A 198 -4.91 -7.02 5.28
C GLY A 198 -6.44 -7.05 5.36
N GLN A 199 -7.15 -6.27 4.54
CA GLN A 199 -8.62 -6.29 4.46
C GLN A 199 -9.20 -7.64 4.02
N TYR A 200 -8.36 -8.51 3.46
CA TYR A 200 -8.69 -9.85 3.01
C TYR A 200 -7.92 -10.98 3.72
N GLY A 201 -7.20 -10.63 4.81
CA GLY A 201 -6.28 -11.55 5.47
C GLY A 201 -4.97 -11.80 4.72
N LEU A 202 -4.64 -10.96 3.73
CA LEU A 202 -3.39 -11.04 2.96
C LEU A 202 -2.35 -10.07 3.57
N CYS A 203 -1.62 -10.52 4.59
CA CYS A 203 -0.65 -9.67 5.29
C CYS A 203 0.68 -9.47 4.52
N GLN A 204 0.94 -10.22 3.46
CA GLN A 204 2.12 -10.02 2.61
C GLN A 204 1.89 -8.84 1.66
N SER A 205 2.82 -7.88 1.63
CA SER A 205 2.72 -6.66 0.83
C SER A 205 3.26 -6.78 -0.59
N PHE A 206 4.13 -7.74 -0.89
CA PHE A 206 4.83 -7.84 -2.17
C PHE A 206 4.58 -9.19 -2.85
N TRP A 207 4.16 -9.17 -4.11
CA TRP A 207 3.79 -10.38 -4.84
C TRP A 207 4.36 -10.39 -6.25
N ARG A 208 4.70 -11.57 -6.76
CA ARG A 208 4.89 -11.76 -8.20
C ARG A 208 3.50 -11.80 -8.86
N VAL A 209 3.31 -11.05 -9.95
CA VAL A 209 2.00 -10.94 -10.63
C VAL A 209 1.41 -12.32 -10.96
N LYS A 210 2.20 -13.22 -11.56
CA LYS A 210 1.73 -14.56 -11.92
C LYS A 210 1.19 -15.36 -10.73
N GLU A 211 1.83 -15.24 -9.57
CA GLU A 211 1.42 -15.96 -8.37
C GLU A 211 0.13 -15.36 -7.80
N PHE A 212 0.06 -14.04 -7.69
CA PHE A 212 -1.11 -13.34 -7.17
C PHE A 212 -2.33 -13.55 -8.08
N ASP A 213 -2.15 -13.44 -9.40
CA ASP A 213 -3.22 -13.62 -10.38
C ASP A 213 -3.83 -15.02 -10.31
N GLN A 214 -2.96 -16.03 -10.27
CA GLN A 214 -3.40 -17.42 -10.20
C GLN A 214 -4.22 -17.69 -8.94
N ARG A 215 -3.79 -17.16 -7.78
CA ARG A 215 -4.41 -17.45 -6.48
C ARG A 215 -5.63 -16.58 -6.21
N TYR A 216 -5.57 -15.29 -6.49
CA TYR A 216 -6.50 -14.31 -5.91
C TYR A 216 -7.26 -13.47 -6.93
N VAL A 217 -6.76 -13.28 -8.16
CA VAL A 217 -7.46 -12.45 -9.14
C VAL A 217 -8.51 -13.28 -9.87
N ASP A 218 -9.75 -12.78 -9.85
CA ASP A 218 -10.84 -13.25 -10.70
C ASP A 218 -10.82 -12.49 -12.03
N THR A 219 -10.79 -11.16 -11.99
CA THR A 219 -10.76 -10.32 -13.19
C THR A 219 -9.98 -9.02 -12.93
N ILE A 220 -9.16 -8.60 -13.89
CA ILE A 220 -8.59 -7.24 -13.90
C ILE A 220 -9.67 -6.29 -14.43
N GLN A 221 -10.14 -5.38 -13.59
CA GLN A 221 -11.22 -4.44 -13.91
C GLN A 221 -10.70 -3.15 -14.56
N GLY A 222 -9.45 -2.79 -14.30
CA GLY A 222 -8.83 -1.63 -14.91
C GLY A 222 -7.35 -1.51 -14.58
N VAL A 223 -6.62 -0.89 -15.50
CA VAL A 223 -5.23 -0.47 -15.31
C VAL A 223 -5.16 1.01 -15.61
N SER A 224 -4.50 1.77 -14.76
CA SER A 224 -4.39 3.22 -14.89
C SER A 224 -2.99 3.68 -14.58
N LEU A 225 -2.66 4.88 -15.08
CA LEU A 225 -1.40 5.53 -14.76
C LEU A 225 -1.31 5.82 -13.26
N PHE A 226 -0.11 5.71 -12.72
CA PHE A 226 0.17 6.09 -11.34
C PHE A 226 -0.18 7.56 -11.10
N GLY A 227 -0.96 7.84 -10.05
CA GLY A 227 -1.50 9.15 -9.72
C GLY A 227 -2.97 9.36 -10.07
N LYS A 228 -3.64 8.39 -10.71
CA LYS A 228 -5.09 8.50 -11.01
C LYS A 228 -5.90 8.63 -9.71
N ASN A 229 -5.67 7.76 -8.73
CA ASN A 229 -6.37 7.83 -7.45
C ASN A 229 -6.04 9.12 -6.68
N LYS A 230 -4.80 9.62 -6.75
CA LYS A 230 -4.44 10.94 -6.21
C LYS A 230 -5.28 12.06 -6.81
N ALA A 231 -5.42 12.09 -8.14
CA ALA A 231 -6.22 13.09 -8.83
C ALA A 231 -7.70 12.99 -8.46
N TYR A 232 -8.24 11.77 -8.44
CA TYR A 232 -9.62 11.48 -8.06
C TYR A 232 -9.94 11.96 -6.63
N ILE A 233 -9.17 11.50 -5.64
CA ILE A 233 -9.40 11.84 -4.23
C ILE A 233 -9.24 13.35 -3.99
N LYS A 234 -8.29 14.01 -4.65
CA LYS A 234 -8.13 15.47 -4.59
C LYS A 234 -9.30 16.24 -5.22
N ALA A 235 -9.95 15.69 -6.24
CA ALA A 235 -11.14 16.29 -6.82
C ALA A 235 -12.34 16.11 -5.88
N CYS A 236 -12.53 14.89 -5.37
CA CYS A 236 -13.56 14.55 -4.40
C CYS A 236 -13.50 15.42 -3.15
N SER A 237 -12.31 15.63 -2.57
CA SER A 237 -12.14 16.40 -1.32
C SER A 237 -12.59 17.86 -1.40
N LYS A 238 -12.78 18.40 -2.61
CA LYS A 238 -13.20 19.78 -2.85
C LYS A 238 -14.70 19.93 -3.10
N ALA A 239 -15.45 18.83 -3.16
CA ALA A 239 -16.85 18.86 -3.59
C ALA A 239 -17.77 19.56 -2.56
N ASN A 240 -17.60 19.24 -1.28
CA ASN A 240 -18.33 19.85 -0.16
C ASN A 240 -17.65 19.52 1.17
N ALA A 241 -18.18 20.05 2.28
CA ALA A 241 -17.64 19.82 3.62
C ALA A 241 -17.59 18.33 4.03
N THR A 242 -18.62 17.54 3.71
CA THR A 242 -18.64 16.09 3.98
C THR A 242 -17.51 15.38 3.25
N MET A 243 -17.29 15.71 1.98
CA MET A 243 -16.21 15.13 1.18
C MET A 243 -14.82 15.63 1.62
N HIS A 244 -14.73 16.85 2.15
CA HIS A 244 -13.52 17.36 2.78
C HIS A 244 -13.19 16.56 4.05
N LEU A 245 -14.19 16.23 4.88
CA LEU A 245 -13.97 15.37 6.05
C LEU A 245 -13.52 13.96 5.64
N ILE A 246 -14.15 13.34 4.63
CA ILE A 246 -13.81 11.99 4.17
C ILE A 246 -12.41 11.93 3.54
N TYR A 247 -12.08 12.86 2.63
CA TYR A 247 -10.85 12.78 1.83
C TYR A 247 -9.84 13.90 2.11
N GLY A 248 -10.32 15.11 2.35
CA GLY A 248 -9.48 16.30 2.55
C GLY A 248 -8.66 16.23 3.83
N SER A 249 -9.28 15.82 4.94
CA SER A 249 -8.59 15.71 6.23
C SER A 249 -7.39 14.76 6.18
N SER A 250 -7.51 13.65 5.45
CA SER A 250 -6.42 12.71 5.21
C SER A 250 -5.40 13.23 4.18
N LEU A 251 -5.80 14.06 3.20
CA LEU A 251 -4.85 14.76 2.32
C LEU A 251 -3.97 15.76 3.09
N ASP A 252 -4.54 16.45 4.06
CA ASP A 252 -3.78 17.37 4.92
C ASP A 252 -2.74 16.60 5.75
N ALA A 253 -3.15 15.48 6.36
CA ALA A 253 -2.24 14.58 7.07
C ALA A 253 -1.14 14.03 6.15
N ALA A 254 -1.49 13.65 4.91
CA ALA A 254 -0.54 13.16 3.93
C ALA A 254 0.52 14.21 3.56
N ALA A 255 0.12 15.49 3.47
CA ALA A 255 1.06 16.59 3.24
C ALA A 255 2.06 16.75 4.40
N VAL A 256 1.64 16.52 5.65
CA VAL A 256 2.54 16.52 6.81
C VAL A 256 3.49 15.33 6.78
N LEU A 257 2.98 14.13 6.46
CA LEU A 257 3.80 12.92 6.28
C LEU A 257 4.89 13.15 5.22
N ASP A 258 4.52 13.74 4.08
CA ASP A 258 5.46 14.07 3.01
C ASP A 258 6.55 15.02 3.50
N GLN A 259 6.19 16.09 4.21
CA GLN A 259 7.17 17.04 4.75
C GLN A 259 8.13 16.37 5.75
N ALA A 260 7.60 15.51 6.62
CA ALA A 260 8.39 14.77 7.61
C ALA A 260 9.39 13.81 6.93
N MET A 261 8.95 13.07 5.91
CA MET A 261 9.82 12.20 5.13
C MET A 261 10.96 13.00 4.47
N HIS A 262 10.64 14.10 3.77
CA HIS A 262 11.66 14.89 3.08
C HIS A 262 12.69 15.47 4.05
N ARG A 263 12.24 15.93 5.21
CA ARG A 263 13.11 16.41 6.29
C ARG A 263 14.05 15.30 6.77
N TRP A 264 13.50 14.13 7.09
CA TRP A 264 14.27 12.98 7.57
C TRP A 264 15.34 12.54 6.57
N ILE A 265 14.98 12.43 5.28
CA ILE A 265 15.91 12.09 4.19
C ILE A 265 17.07 13.10 4.14
N LYS A 266 16.75 14.40 4.20
CA LYS A 266 17.74 15.48 4.14
C LYS A 266 18.68 15.46 5.35
N GLU A 267 18.14 15.32 6.56
CA GLU A 267 18.90 15.37 7.82
C GLU A 267 19.82 14.17 8.01
N ASN A 268 19.43 13.00 7.52
CA ASN A 268 20.23 11.78 7.67
C ASN A 268 21.20 11.55 6.49
N GLY A 269 21.11 12.35 5.42
CA GLY A 269 21.99 12.21 4.25
C GLY A 269 21.81 10.87 3.51
N ILE A 270 20.65 10.23 3.64
CA ILE A 270 20.35 8.92 3.04
C ILE A 270 19.55 9.13 1.77
N THR A 271 19.87 8.39 0.71
CA THR A 271 19.01 8.35 -0.49
C THR A 271 17.91 7.31 -0.33
N CYS A 272 16.78 7.50 -1.00
CA CYS A 272 15.66 6.54 -0.95
C CYS A 272 16.08 5.16 -1.47
N TYR A 273 16.92 5.13 -2.51
CA TYR A 273 17.55 3.90 -2.96
C TYR A 273 18.41 3.26 -1.87
N GLY A 274 19.16 4.06 -1.11
CA GLY A 274 19.93 3.60 0.06
C GLY A 274 19.06 2.86 1.08
N ILE A 275 17.86 3.38 1.38
CA ILE A 275 16.92 2.73 2.33
C ILE A 275 16.53 1.33 1.84
N ILE A 276 16.22 1.17 0.55
CA ILE A 276 15.69 -0.09 -0.01
C ILE A 276 16.78 -0.99 -0.60
N SER A 277 18.03 -0.56 -0.66
CA SER A 277 19.17 -1.37 -1.11
C SER A 277 20.14 -1.74 0.01
N ALA A 278 19.90 -1.20 1.21
CA ALA A 278 20.63 -1.53 2.43
C ALA A 278 20.58 -3.02 2.77
N ASN A 279 21.53 -3.48 3.59
CA ASN A 279 21.44 -4.80 4.18
C ASN A 279 20.25 -4.88 5.17
N GLU A 280 19.89 -6.08 5.62
CA GLU A 280 18.68 -6.28 6.43
C GLU A 280 18.69 -5.50 7.75
N MET A 281 19.85 -5.44 8.43
CA MET A 281 20.00 -4.71 9.68
C MET A 281 19.87 -3.20 9.48
N GLU A 282 20.59 -2.64 8.50
CA GLU A 282 20.53 -1.22 8.16
C GLU A 282 19.13 -0.81 7.69
N HIS A 283 18.49 -1.63 6.85
CA HIS A 283 17.12 -1.40 6.40
C HIS A 283 16.16 -1.34 7.59
N SER A 284 16.26 -2.29 8.53
CA SER A 284 15.42 -2.30 9.74
C SER A 284 15.59 -1.02 10.56
N ILE A 285 16.83 -0.57 10.78
CA ILE A 285 17.12 0.66 11.52
C ILE A 285 16.54 1.88 10.81
N HIS A 286 16.72 1.99 9.49
CA HIS A 286 16.19 3.11 8.71
C HIS A 286 14.65 3.11 8.70
N LYS A 287 14.03 1.93 8.52
CA LYS A 287 12.57 1.75 8.58
C LYS A 287 12.02 2.22 9.92
N GLU A 288 12.58 1.75 11.03
CA GLU A 288 12.10 2.12 12.37
C GLU A 288 12.21 3.63 12.64
N LYS A 289 13.38 4.22 12.34
CA LYS A 289 13.61 5.67 12.56
C LYS A 289 12.71 6.54 11.68
N LEU A 290 12.53 6.15 10.41
CA LEU A 290 11.64 6.86 9.50
C LEU A 290 10.20 6.77 10.00
N LEU A 291 9.69 5.56 10.28
CA LEU A 291 8.31 5.37 10.76
C LEU A 291 8.06 6.12 12.07
N SER A 292 9.00 6.13 13.01
CA SER A 292 8.90 6.93 14.25
C SER A 292 8.81 8.43 13.98
N THR A 293 9.54 8.92 12.97
CA THR A 293 9.48 10.33 12.55
C THR A 293 8.12 10.67 11.93
N LEU A 294 7.60 9.78 11.06
CA LEU A 294 6.27 9.97 10.45
C LEU A 294 5.16 9.93 11.51
N ASP A 295 5.23 8.97 12.43
CA ASP A 295 4.30 8.80 13.55
C ASP A 295 4.22 10.07 14.41
N THR A 296 5.38 10.61 14.80
CA THR A 296 5.46 11.84 15.59
C THR A 296 4.81 13.01 14.86
N ALA A 297 5.12 13.20 13.58
CA ALA A 297 4.56 14.28 12.78
C ALA A 297 3.03 14.17 12.62
N LEU A 298 2.51 12.95 12.43
CA LEU A 298 1.07 12.71 12.34
C LEU A 298 0.36 12.97 13.68
N LYS A 299 0.94 12.54 14.80
CA LYS A 299 0.38 12.82 16.14
C LYS A 299 0.31 14.32 16.42
N GLU A 300 1.37 15.06 16.08
CA GLU A 300 1.39 16.51 16.24
C GLU A 300 0.35 17.21 15.35
N PHE A 301 0.17 16.72 14.12
CA PHE A 301 -0.86 17.22 13.21
C PHE A 301 -2.26 16.98 13.77
N VAL A 302 -2.58 15.72 14.13
CA VAL A 302 -3.90 15.33 14.64
C VAL A 302 -4.26 16.10 15.91
N ALA A 303 -3.29 16.35 16.80
CA ALA A 303 -3.51 17.12 18.03
C ALA A 303 -3.86 18.60 17.79
N LYS A 304 -3.54 19.15 16.61
CA LYS A 304 -3.77 20.56 16.24
C LYS A 304 -4.85 20.74 15.17
N ALA A 305 -5.27 19.65 14.53
CA ALA A 305 -6.21 19.70 13.42
C ALA A 305 -7.60 20.14 13.91
N ASP A 306 -8.13 21.19 13.29
CA ASP A 306 -9.47 21.71 13.59
C ASP A 306 -10.33 21.73 12.32
N TYR A 307 -11.28 20.79 12.26
CA TYR A 307 -12.28 20.68 11.20
C TYR A 307 -13.67 21.08 11.68
N SER A 308 -13.79 21.87 12.76
CA SER A 308 -15.09 22.22 13.37
C SER A 308 -16.04 22.94 12.39
N ASN A 309 -15.50 23.74 11.47
CA ASN A 309 -16.29 24.42 10.45
C ASN A 309 -16.86 23.42 9.43
N ASP A 310 -16.05 22.48 8.95
CA ASP A 310 -16.50 21.42 8.04
C ASP A 310 -17.54 20.52 8.71
N ILE A 311 -17.32 20.14 9.98
CA ILE A 311 -18.28 19.34 10.76
C ILE A 311 -19.62 20.07 10.91
N ARG A 312 -19.59 21.38 11.21
CA ARG A 312 -20.81 22.19 11.32
C ARG A 312 -21.54 22.28 9.99
N ALA A 313 -20.82 22.53 8.90
CA ALA A 313 -21.40 22.62 7.56
C ALA A 313 -21.99 21.27 7.11
N ALA A 314 -21.30 20.15 7.38
CA ALA A 314 -21.78 18.80 7.06
C ALA A 314 -23.08 18.44 7.81
N ARG A 315 -23.26 18.92 9.06
CA ARG A 315 -24.49 18.73 9.84
C ARG A 315 -25.69 19.56 9.34
N GLN A 316 -25.43 20.65 8.63
CA GLN A 316 -26.45 21.59 8.15
C GLN A 316 -26.83 21.37 6.68
N GLY A 317 -26.11 20.50 5.96
CA GLY A 317 -26.45 20.09 4.61
C GLY A 317 -27.78 19.32 4.53
N PRO A 318 -28.37 19.17 3.34
CA PRO A 318 -29.55 18.32 3.16
C PRO A 318 -29.29 16.95 3.78
N GLY A 319 -30.28 16.44 4.51
CA GLY A 319 -30.21 15.32 5.45
C GLY A 319 -29.90 13.94 4.86
N ASP A 320 -28.96 13.87 3.93
CA ASP A 320 -28.15 12.68 3.76
C ASP A 320 -27.45 12.48 5.11
N THR A 321 -27.97 11.52 5.89
CA THR A 321 -27.17 10.83 6.91
C THR A 321 -25.82 10.66 6.25
N PRO A 322 -24.71 11.24 6.77
CA PRO A 322 -23.46 11.28 6.04
C PRO A 322 -23.19 9.85 5.68
N CYS A 323 -23.41 9.55 4.41
CA CYS A 323 -23.25 8.21 3.95
C CYS A 323 -21.74 8.13 3.81
N PHE A 324 -21.05 7.96 4.95
CA PHE A 324 -19.66 7.51 5.02
C PHE A 324 -19.49 6.20 4.21
N TYR A 325 -20.59 5.54 3.85
CA TYR A 325 -20.73 4.47 2.86
C TYR A 325 -20.25 4.81 1.43
N ALA A 326 -20.06 6.08 1.06
CA ALA A 326 -19.72 6.50 -0.31
C ALA A 326 -18.22 6.45 -0.66
N SER A 327 -17.36 5.76 0.10
CA SER A 327 -15.96 5.52 -0.32
C SER A 327 -15.72 4.19 -1.03
N SER A 328 -16.76 3.38 -1.23
CA SER A 328 -16.56 1.95 -1.50
C SER A 328 -16.82 1.48 -2.94
N SER A 329 -17.16 2.37 -3.86
CA SER A 329 -17.12 2.07 -5.29
C SER A 329 -16.77 3.34 -6.04
N PRO A 330 -15.74 3.35 -6.91
CA PRO A 330 -15.68 4.40 -7.91
C PRO A 330 -17.02 4.37 -8.66
N PRO A 331 -17.66 5.52 -8.93
CA PRO A 331 -18.77 5.52 -9.87
C PRO A 331 -18.30 4.80 -11.12
N ARG A 332 -19.10 3.85 -11.62
CA ARG A 332 -18.86 3.31 -12.98
C ARG A 332 -18.73 4.54 -13.87
N PRO A 333 -17.72 4.63 -14.76
CA PRO A 333 -17.66 5.74 -15.68
C PRO A 333 -18.99 5.74 -16.45
N SER A 334 -19.83 6.72 -16.17
CA SER A 334 -20.87 7.09 -17.11
C SER A 334 -20.11 7.50 -18.36
N ALA A 335 -20.29 6.75 -19.43
CA ALA A 335 -20.10 7.32 -20.75
C ALA A 335 -20.93 8.61 -20.76
N GLU A 336 -20.34 9.71 -21.25
CA GLU A 336 -20.85 11.08 -21.25
C GLU A 336 -20.36 11.96 -20.09
N CYS A 337 -19.15 12.51 -20.28
CA CYS A 337 -18.89 13.96 -20.27
C CYS A 337 -17.53 14.25 -20.92
#